data_AF-A0A955DXN3-F1
#
_entry.id   AF-A0A955DXN3-F1
#
_cell.length_a   1.000
_cell.length_b   1.000
_cell.length_c   1.000
_cell.angle_alpha   90.00
_cell.angle_beta   90.00
_cell.angle_gamma   90.00
#
_symmetry.space_group_name_H-M   'P 1'
#
loop_
_entity.id
_entity.type
_entity.pdbx_description
1 polymer ?
#
loop_
_entity_poly.entity_id
_entity_poly.type
_entity_poly.pdbx_seq_one_letter_code
_entity_poly.pdbx_strand_id
1 'polypeptide(L)'
;TFSNSKRTEADWDVQRDHGRLIDLILRRLSPGGVLYFSTNFRKFRMDEIDADVREISARTVPEDFRNRRIHRCFQIRHRTQAPIIASPDPHEAS
;
A
#
# COMPACT_ATOMS: atom_id res chain seq x y z
N THR A 1 19.07 0.29 -5.18
CA THR A 1 18.89 -0.52 -6.40
C THR A 1 18.15 0.33 -7.39
N PHE A 2 18.87 0.90 -8.36
CA PHE A 2 18.26 1.56 -9.51
C PHE A 2 17.70 0.49 -10.42
N SER A 3 16.42 0.62 -10.79
CA SER A 3 15.80 -0.25 -11.78
C SER A 3 16.28 0.21 -13.15
N ASN A 4 17.04 -0.62 -13.84
CA ASN A 4 17.58 -0.30 -15.16
C ASN A 4 16.49 -0.51 -16.21
N SER A 5 15.54 0.41 -16.31
CA SER A 5 14.62 0.49 -17.46
C SER A 5 15.12 1.58 -18.40
N LYS A 6 15.94 1.17 -19.38
CA LYS A 6 16.40 1.97 -20.54
C LYS A 6 15.26 2.43 -21.48
N ARG A 7 14.14 2.89 -20.94
CA ARG A 7 12.96 3.29 -21.74
C ARG A 7 12.06 4.31 -21.05
N THR A 8 12.63 5.25 -20.31
CA THR A 8 11.90 6.44 -19.86
C THR A 8 12.88 7.58 -19.70
N GLU A 9 12.62 8.71 -20.35
CA GLU A 9 13.50 9.89 -20.41
C GLU A 9 13.64 10.66 -19.08
N ALA A 10 13.24 10.05 -17.95
CA ALA A 10 13.35 10.61 -16.62
C ALA A 10 13.71 9.51 -15.62
N ASP A 11 14.77 9.74 -14.83
CA ASP A 11 15.16 8.86 -13.73
C ASP A 11 14.01 8.78 -12.71
N TRP A 12 13.40 7.61 -12.62
CA TRP A 12 12.38 7.31 -11.61
C TRP A 12 13.05 6.98 -10.28
N ASP A 13 12.69 7.72 -9.24
CA ASP A 13 13.21 7.56 -7.89
C ASP A 13 12.10 7.05 -6.96
N VAL A 14 12.31 5.88 -6.35
CA VAL A 14 11.31 5.23 -5.50
C VAL A 14 10.90 6.04 -4.28
N GLN A 15 11.75 6.93 -3.77
CA GLN A 15 11.43 7.77 -2.62
C GLN A 15 10.71 9.05 -3.02
N ARG A 16 10.92 9.53 -4.24
CA ARG A 16 10.25 10.73 -4.76
C ARG A 16 8.90 10.40 -5.41
N ASP A 17 8.84 9.28 -6.11
CA ASP A 17 7.78 9.01 -7.08
C ASP A 17 6.78 7.94 -6.60
N HIS A 18 6.97 7.31 -5.43
CA HIS A 18 6.07 6.27 -4.92
C HIS A 18 4.67 6.78 -4.61
N GLY A 19 4.53 7.97 -4.04
CA GLY A 19 3.21 8.52 -3.68
C GLY A 19 2.28 8.61 -4.90
N ARG A 20 2.79 9.15 -6.01
CA ARG A 20 2.05 9.22 -7.28
C ARG A 20 1.73 7.83 -7.83
N LEU A 21 2.68 6.89 -7.76
CA LEU A 21 2.46 5.52 -8.22
C LEU A 21 1.33 4.84 -7.44
N ILE A 22 1.37 4.95 -6.11
CA ILE A 22 0.38 4.34 -5.21
C ILE A 22 -1.00 4.95 -5.47
N ASP A 23 -1.10 6.28 -5.59
CA ASP A 23 -2.38 6.95 -5.90
C ASP A 23 -2.99 6.46 -7.23
N LEU A 24 -2.17 6.33 -8.28
CA LEU A 24 -2.62 5.82 -9.57
C LEU A 24 -3.13 4.38 -9.51
N ILE A 25 -2.52 3.54 -8.66
CA ILE A 25 -2.94 2.15 -8.46
C ILE A 25 -4.22 2.11 -7.63
N LEU A 26 -4.31 2.87 -6.54
CA LEU A 26 -5.48 2.92 -5.68
C LEU A 26 -6.73 3.34 -6.46
N ARG A 27 -6.65 4.33 -7.35
CA ARG A 27 -7.77 4.73 -8.22
C ARG A 27 -8.31 3.61 -9.12
N ARG A 28 -7.54 2.54 -9.33
CA ARG A 28 -7.90 1.38 -10.17
C ARG A 28 -8.18 0.12 -9.36
N LEU A 29 -8.00 0.19 -8.04
CA LEU A 29 -8.20 -0.95 -7.16
C LEU A 29 -9.71 -1.18 -7.00
N SER A 30 -10.15 -2.44 -7.12
CA SER A 30 -11.54 -2.79 -6.88
C SER A 30 -11.94 -2.47 -5.43
N PRO A 31 -13.24 -2.21 -5.15
CA PRO A 31 -13.72 -2.06 -3.78
C PRO A 31 -13.28 -3.21 -2.88
N GLY A 32 -12.74 -2.90 -1.70
CA GLY A 32 -12.18 -3.89 -0.77
C GLY A 32 -10.84 -4.51 -1.20
N GLY A 33 -10.29 -4.11 -2.35
CA GLY A 33 -8.99 -4.56 -2.83
C GLY A 33 -7.84 -4.10 -1.94
N VAL A 34 -6.72 -4.79 -2.08
CA VAL A 34 -5.51 -4.56 -1.28
C VAL A 34 -4.30 -4.41 -2.19
N LEU A 35 -3.57 -3.31 -2.03
CA LEU A 35 -2.28 -3.10 -2.67
C LEU A 35 -1.16 -3.53 -1.73
N TYR A 36 -0.29 -4.41 -2.20
CA TYR A 36 0.97 -4.72 -1.54
C TYR A 36 2.11 -3.98 -2.24
N PHE A 37 2.77 -3.08 -1.51
CA PHE A 37 3.93 -2.34 -1.99
C PHE A 37 5.18 -2.81 -1.25
N SER A 38 6.21 -3.23 -1.99
CA SER A 38 7.49 -3.64 -1.39
C SER A 38 8.68 -2.97 -2.07
N THR A 39 9.70 -2.64 -1.30
CA THR A 39 10.92 -1.99 -1.80
C THR A 39 12.15 -2.42 -1.01
N ASN A 40 13.27 -2.58 -1.70
CA ASN A 40 14.57 -2.87 -1.09
C ASN A 40 15.33 -1.60 -0.68
N PHE A 41 14.71 -0.42 -0.80
CA PHE A 41 15.32 0.83 -0.39
C PHE A 41 15.26 0.98 1.14
N ARG A 42 16.41 0.77 1.80
CA ARG A 42 16.50 0.68 3.27
C ARG A 42 16.06 1.95 4.00
N LYS A 43 16.28 3.11 3.39
CA LYS A 43 15.91 4.42 3.93
C LYS A 43 14.53 4.89 3.47
N PHE A 44 13.76 4.02 2.80
CA PHE A 44 12.43 4.35 2.31
C PHE A 44 11.54 4.85 3.45
N ARG A 45 10.89 5.98 3.20
CA ARG A 45 9.84 6.55 4.02
C ARG A 45 8.58 6.63 3.17
N MET A 46 7.50 6.06 3.68
CA MET A 46 6.20 6.17 3.04
C MET A 46 5.73 7.63 3.14
N ASP A 47 5.14 8.13 2.05
CA ASP A 47 4.53 9.47 2.06
C ASP A 47 3.19 9.40 2.79
N GLU A 48 2.77 10.54 3.35
CA GLU A 48 1.43 10.67 3.88
C GLU A 48 0.43 10.66 2.72
N ILE A 49 -0.28 9.55 2.56
CA ILE A 49 -1.28 9.35 1.51
C ILE A 49 -2.67 9.15 2.12
N ASP A 50 -3.70 9.51 1.37
CA ASP A 50 -5.11 9.33 1.75
C ASP A 50 -5.57 7.86 1.60
N ALA A 51 -4.90 6.97 2.32
CA ALA A 51 -5.15 5.54 2.33
C ALA A 51 -4.87 4.97 3.74
N ASP A 52 -5.35 3.76 3.99
CA ASP A 52 -4.94 2.99 5.17
C ASP A 52 -3.65 2.25 4.84
N VAL A 53 -2.55 2.68 5.45
CA VAL A 53 -1.22 2.11 5.22
C VAL A 53 -0.75 1.35 6.46
N ARG A 54 -0.37 0.09 6.27
CA ARG A 54 0.21 -0.74 7.33
C ARG A 54 1.52 -1.35 6.87
N GLU A 55 2.60 -1.09 7.61
CA GLU A 55 3.87 -1.78 7.39
C GLU A 55 3.76 -3.23 7.89
N ILE A 56 4.06 -4.19 7.01
CA ILE A 56 4.00 -5.64 7.26
C ILE A 56 5.37 -6.31 7.09
N SER A 57 6.44 -5.54 6.98
CA SER A 57 7.83 -6.01 6.82
C SER A 57 8.25 -7.14 7.77
N ALA A 58 7.76 -7.12 9.01
CA ALA A 58 8.10 -8.14 10.01
C ALA A 58 7.39 -9.49 9.79
N ARG A 59 6.33 -9.55 8.98
CA ARG A 59 5.46 -10.73 8.81
C ARG A 59 5.66 -11.50 7.49
N THR A 60 6.48 -11.00 6.58
CA THR A 60 6.63 -11.56 5.22
C THR A 60 7.92 -12.36 5.02
N VAL A 61 8.61 -12.74 6.10
CA VAL A 61 9.87 -13.51 6.03
C VAL A 61 9.66 -14.88 6.67
N PRO A 62 9.50 -15.96 5.88
CA PRO A 62 9.59 -17.32 6.38
C PRO A 62 11.00 -17.60 6.93
N GLU A 63 11.09 -18.38 8.01
CA GLU A 63 12.31 -18.65 8.77
C GLU A 63 13.46 -19.24 7.92
N ASP A 64 13.12 -19.94 6.82
CA ASP A 64 14.07 -20.57 5.90
C ASP A 64 14.72 -19.63 4.87
N PHE A 65 14.16 -18.43 4.62
CA PHE A 65 14.70 -17.53 3.59
C PHE A 65 15.76 -16.59 4.17
N ARG A 66 17.03 -17.05 4.12
CA ARG A 66 18.26 -16.32 4.54
C ARG A 66 18.55 -14.99 3.84
N ASN A 67 17.66 -14.45 3.00
CA ASN A 67 17.82 -13.10 2.44
C ASN A 67 17.23 -12.03 3.38
N ARG A 68 17.81 -11.95 4.59
CA ARG A 68 17.55 -10.94 5.64
C ARG A 68 17.81 -9.48 5.22
N ARG A 69 18.02 -9.17 3.94
CA ARG A 69 18.39 -7.83 3.48
C ARG A 69 17.15 -6.96 3.21
N ILE A 70 16.49 -6.55 4.30
CA ILE A 70 15.96 -5.19 4.51
C ILE A 70 15.07 -4.71 3.35
N HIS A 71 13.96 -5.41 3.12
CA HIS A 71 12.88 -4.91 2.27
C HIS A 71 11.77 -4.33 3.14
N ARG A 72 11.32 -3.11 2.83
CA ARG A 72 10.11 -2.55 3.42
C ARG A 72 8.90 -3.05 2.65
N CYS A 73 7.85 -3.47 3.35
CA CYS A 73 6.63 -4.02 2.77
C CYS A 73 5.43 -3.39 3.45
N PHE A 74 4.48 -2.92 2.65
CA PHE A 74 3.30 -2.19 3.09
C PHE A 74 2.05 -2.83 2.48
N GLN A 75 1.06 -3.03 3.33
CA GLN A 75 -0.31 -3.29 2.93
C GLN A 75 -1.05 -1.96 2.89
N ILE A 76 -1.62 -1.62 1.74
CA ILE A 76 -2.31 -0.36 1.50
C ILE A 76 -3.73 -0.67 1.05
N ARG A 77 -4.72 0.00 1.63
CA ARG A 77 -6.14 -0.13 1.29
C ARG A 77 -6.75 1.25 1.17
N HIS A 78 -7.88 1.34 0.46
CA HIS A 78 -8.71 2.54 0.58
C HIS A 78 -9.09 2.74 2.04
N ARG A 79 -9.04 4.00 2.48
CA ARG A 79 -9.54 4.38 3.79
C ARG A 79 -11.00 3.96 3.86
N THR A 80 -11.28 2.94 4.66
CA THR A 80 -12.65 2.44 4.74
C THR A 80 -13.41 3.46 5.57
N GLN A 81 -14.21 4.31 4.92
CA GLN A 81 -15.24 5.04 5.63
C GLN A 81 -16.17 3.97 6.21
N ALA A 82 -16.32 3.93 7.54
CA ALA A 82 -17.18 2.95 8.19
C ALA A 82 -18.53 2.92 7.45
N PRO A 83 -19.05 1.75 7.07
CA PRO A 83 -20.36 1.69 6.45
C PRO A 83 -21.33 2.39 7.40
N ILE A 84 -22.04 3.39 6.88
CA ILE A 84 -23.14 4.02 7.59
C ILE A 84 -24.16 2.90 7.73
N ILE A 85 -24.14 2.18 8.85
CA ILE A 85 -25.12 1.15 9.15
C ILE A 85 -26.44 1.92 9.19
N ALA A 86 -27.26 1.74 8.16
CA ALA A 86 -28.62 2.24 8.13
C ALA A 86 -29.28 1.75 9.43
N SER A 87 -29.73 2.70 10.24
CA SER A 87 -30.46 2.43 11.47
C SER A 87 -31.56 1.41 11.15
N PRO A 88 -31.74 0.33 11.93
CA PRO A 88 -32.89 -0.54 11.75
C PRO A 88 -34.14 0.31 11.92
N ASP A 89 -35.06 0.18 10.97
CA ASP A 89 -36.35 0.86 10.94
C ASP A 89 -37.04 0.69 12.30
N PRO A 90 -37.43 1.80 12.98
CA PRO A 90 -38.09 1.71 14.29
C PRO A 90 -39.54 1.19 14.20
N HIS A 91 -40.01 0.74 13.04
CA HIS A 91 -41.42 0.41 12.80
C HIS A 91 -41.76 -1.10 12.90
N GLU A 92 -40.83 -1.97 13.31
CA GLU A 92 -41.05 -3.41 13.45
C GLU A 92 -41.32 -3.89 14.89
N ALA A 93 -41.46 -2.99 15.87
CA ALA A 93 -41.99 -3.34 17.18
C ALA A 93 -43.48 -2.97 17.25
N SER A 94 -44.28 -4.02 17.39
CA SER A 94 -45.75 -4.03 17.53
C SER A 94 -46.30 -3.13 18.63
#